data_AF-A0A357CXI3-F1
#
_entry.id   AF-A0A357CXI3-F1
#
_cell.length_a   1.000
_cell.length_b   1.000
_cell.length_c   1.000
_cell.angle_alpha   90.00
_cell.angle_beta   90.00
_cell.angle_gamma   90.00
#
_symmetry.space_group_name_H-M   'P 1'
#
loop_
_entity.id
_entity.type
_entity.pdbx_description
1 polymer ?
#
loop_
_entity_poly.entity_id
_entity_poly.type
_entity_poly.pdbx_seq_one_letter_code
_entity_poly.pdbx_strand_id
1 'polypeptide(L)' 'TQKQIIASGSKYLKKGGVMVYSTCTLKKYENEEIVRGFLRDHSGFEIAFEKTFLPYERAGEGFYIAKIIKV' A
#
# COMPACT_ATOMS: atom_id res chain seq x y z
N THR A 1 -7.02 12.79 1.04
CA THR A 1 -5.60 12.45 1.30
C THR A 1 -5.33 10.98 0.95
N GLN A 2 -4.07 10.55 0.83
CA GLN A 2 -3.73 9.13 0.52
C GLN A 2 -4.37 8.14 1.51
N LYS A 3 -4.39 8.46 2.82
CA LYS A 3 -5.07 7.68 3.87
C LYS A 3 -6.57 7.47 3.58
N GLN A 4 -7.26 8.50 3.09
CA GLN A 4 -8.69 8.41 2.76
C GLN A 4 -8.93 7.58 1.51
N ILE A 5 -8.03 7.64 0.52
CA ILE A 5 -8.15 6.90 -0.74
C ILE A 5 -8.04 5.40 -0.47
N ILE A 6 -7.00 4.96 0.26
CA ILE A 6 -6.83 3.53 0.59
C ILE A 6 -7.98 3.00 1.45
N ALA A 7 -8.44 3.78 2.43
CA ALA A 7 -9.59 3.41 3.26
C ALA A 7 -10.89 3.30 2.43
N SER A 8 -11.15 4.26 1.54
CA SER A 8 -12.34 4.23 0.69
C SER A 8 -12.30 3.06 -0.30
N GLY A 9 -11.17 2.87 -1.00
CA GLY A 9 -10.98 1.79 -1.97
C GLY A 9 -11.16 0.39 -1.35
N SER A 10 -10.70 0.20 -0.11
CA SER A 10 -10.80 -1.07 0.59
C SER A 10 -12.23 -1.58 0.80
N LYS A 11 -13.22 -0.67 0.86
CA LYS A 11 -14.64 -0.99 1.09
C LYS A 11 -15.27 -1.75 -0.07
N TYR A 12 -14.74 -1.57 -1.28
CA TYR A 12 -15.25 -2.19 -2.50
C TYR A 12 -14.71 -3.62 -2.72
N LEU A 13 -13.80 -4.09 -1.85
CA LEU A 13 -13.24 -5.42 -1.94
C LEU A 13 -14.17 -6.46 -1.29
N LYS A 14 -14.42 -7.54 -2.02
CA LYS A 14 -14.96 -8.78 -1.43
C LYS A 14 -13.89 -9.49 -0.58
N LYS A 15 -14.31 -10.45 0.24
CA LYS A 15 -13.38 -11.36 0.95
C LYS A 15 -12.47 -12.08 -0.06
N GLY A 16 -11.17 -12.15 0.23
CA GLY A 16 -10.12 -12.60 -0.68
C GLY A 16 -9.75 -11.59 -1.78
N GLY A 17 -10.39 -10.42 -1.81
CA GLY A 17 -10.09 -9.36 -2.78
C GLY A 17 -8.71 -8.73 -2.54
N VAL A 18 -8.09 -8.26 -3.62
CA VAL A 18 -6.75 -7.67 -3.61
C VAL A 18 -6.83 -6.19 -3.93
N MET A 19 -6.12 -5.37 -3.15
CA MET A 19 -5.83 -3.98 -3.46
C MET A 19 -4.32 -3.77 -3.53
N VAL A 20 -3.89 -3.01 -4.53
CA VAL A 20 -2.49 -2.60 -4.67
C VAL A 20 -2.42 -1.11 -4.36
N TYR A 21 -1.57 -0.76 -3.41
CA TYR A 21 -1.22 0.61 -3.10
C TYR A 21 0.17 0.89 -3.65
N SER A 22 0.35 2.00 -4.36
CA SER A 22 1.62 2.34 -5.00
C SER A 22 1.85 3.84 -5.12
N THR A 23 3.11 4.25 -5.07
CA THR A 23 3.53 5.66 -5.15
C THR A 23 4.88 5.79 -5.85
N CYS A 24 5.15 6.96 -6.44
CA CYS A 24 6.44 7.31 -7.07
C CYS A 24 7.30 8.15 -6.11
N THR A 25 7.34 7.78 -4.83
CA THR A 25 8.09 8.51 -3.79
C THR A 25 8.82 7.51 -2.90
N LEU A 26 9.94 7.94 -2.31
CA LEU A 26 10.72 7.17 -1.35
C LEU A 26 10.44 7.59 0.10
N LYS A 27 9.50 8.52 0.31
CA LYS A 27 9.21 9.07 1.64
C LYS A 27 8.33 8.09 2.42
N LYS A 28 8.86 7.60 3.55
CA LYS A 28 8.18 6.60 4.39
C LYS A 28 6.79 7.02 4.86
N TYR A 29 6.58 8.32 5.12
CA TYR A 29 5.28 8.84 5.56
C TYR A 29 4.18 8.75 4.49
N GLU A 30 4.56 8.64 3.20
CA GLU A 30 3.64 8.43 2.08
C GLU A 30 3.50 6.94 1.74
N ASN A 31 4.32 6.06 2.31
CA ASN A 31 4.44 4.67 1.88
C ASN A 31 4.06 3.75 3.05
N GLU A 32 5.06 3.25 3.78
CA GLU A 32 4.90 2.29 4.85
C GLU A 32 3.99 2.84 5.95
N GLU A 33 4.07 4.13 6.29
CA GLU A 33 3.20 4.70 7.33
C GLU A 33 1.72 4.75 6.92
N ILE A 34 1.43 4.97 5.62
CA ILE A 34 0.05 4.92 5.10
C ILE A 34 -0.48 3.50 5.21
N VAL A 35 0.29 2.51 4.74
CA VAL A 35 -0.12 1.11 4.74
C VAL A 35 -0.25 0.56 6.16
N ARG A 36 0.75 0.78 7.02
CA ARG A 36 0.71 0.34 8.43
C ARG A 36 -0.42 1.03 9.19
N GLY A 37 -0.65 2.32 8.95
CA GLY A 37 -1.79 3.04 9.53
C GLY A 37 -3.12 2.45 9.10
N PHE A 38 -3.29 2.16 7.81
CA PHE A 38 -4.48 1.50 7.29
C PHE A 38 -4.74 0.15 7.96
N LEU A 39 -3.73 -0.73 8.06
CA LEU A 39 -3.89 -2.07 8.65
C LEU A 39 -4.21 -2.05 10.14
N ARG A 40 -3.66 -1.10 10.89
CA ARG A 40 -3.99 -0.92 12.31
C ARG A 40 -5.45 -0.50 12.49
N ASP A 41 -5.92 0.38 11.62
CA ASP A 41 -7.25 0.99 11.76
C ASP A 41 -8.36 0.13 11.09
N HIS A 42 -8.00 -0.86 10.26
CA HIS A 42 -8.92 -1.74 9.55
C HIS A 42 -8.55 -3.22 9.76
N SER A 43 -9.21 -3.86 10.71
CA SER A 43 -9.12 -5.32 10.86
C SER A 43 -9.70 -6.04 9.64
N GLY A 44 -9.15 -7.21 9.32
CA GLY A 44 -9.58 -7.98 8.14
C GLY A 44 -8.75 -7.71 6.88
N PHE A 45 -7.57 -7.11 7.02
CA PHE A 45 -6.62 -6.92 5.93
C PHE A 45 -5.22 -7.40 6.31
N GLU A 46 -4.49 -7.91 5.33
CA GLU A 46 -3.11 -8.37 5.49
C GLU A 46 -2.25 -7.93 4.30
N ILE A 47 -0.94 -7.75 4.53
CA ILE A 47 0.01 -7.54 3.44
C ILE A 47 0.46 -8.90 2.92
N ALA A 48 0.27 -9.10 1.62
CA ALA A 48 0.78 -10.27 0.91
C ALA A 48 2.13 -10.00 0.23
N PHE A 49 2.43 -8.74 -0.09
CA PHE A 49 3.71 -8.34 -0.67
C PHE A 49 3.96 -6.85 -0.43
N GLU A 50 5.20 -6.48 -0.18
CA GLU A 50 5.62 -5.09 -0.01
C GLU A 50 7.05 -4.94 -0.52
N LYS A 51 7.30 -3.90 -1.33
CA LYS A 51 8.64 -3.59 -1.82
C LYS A 51 8.79 -2.11 -2.16
N THR A 52 9.95 -1.58 -1.82
CA THR A 52 10.46 -0.30 -2.32
C THR A 52 11.52 -0.60 -3.38
N PHE A 53 11.41 0.04 -4.53
CA PHE A 53 12.38 0.02 -5.61
C PHE A 53 13.19 1.31 -5.54
N LEU A 54 14.49 1.18 -5.36
CA LEU A 54 15.38 2.33 -5.31
C LEU A 54 15.87 2.69 -6.71
N PRO A 55 16.14 3.98 -7.00
CA PRO A 55 16.53 4.46 -8.33
C PRO A 55 17.78 3.77 -8.90
N TYR A 56 18.64 3.20 -8.05
CA TYR A 56 19.85 2.51 -8.48
C TYR A 56 19.62 1.02 -8.80
N GLU A 57 18.54 0.41 -8.32
CA GLU A 57 18.21 -1.00 -8.58
C GLU A 57 17.52 -1.19 -9.93
N ARG A 58 16.84 -0.15 -10.41
CA ARG A 58 16.24 -0.05 -11.73
C ARG A 58 16.46 1.37 -12.22
N ALA A 59 17.05 1.53 -13.41
CA ALA A 59 17.14 2.83 -14.07
C ALA A 59 15.73 3.44 -14.18
N GLY A 60 15.41 4.39 -13.30
CA GLY A 60 14.07 4.94 -13.13
C GLY A 60 13.89 5.71 -11.82
N GLU A 61 12.70 6.25 -11.60
CA GLU A 61 12.34 6.93 -10.36
C GLU A 61 12.08 5.93 -9.22
N GLY A 62 12.33 6.36 -7.98
CA GLY A 62 12.07 5.54 -6.80
C GLY A 62 10.57 5.24 -6.66
N PHE A 63 10.22 4.00 -6.34
CA PHE A 63 8.83 3.54 -6.37
C PHE A 63 8.52 2.62 -5.19
N TYR A 64 7.29 2.68 -4.69
CA TYR A 64 6.82 1.80 -3.63
C TYR A 64 5.55 1.06 -4.06
N ILE A 65 5.44 -0.20 -3.65
CA ILE A 65 4.25 -1.03 -3.88
C ILE A 65 3.95 -1.90 -2.66
N ALA A 66 2.66 -1.98 -2.32
CA ALA A 66 2.13 -2.91 -1.34
C ALA A 66 0.88 -3.60 -1.90
N LYS A 67 0.89 -4.94 -1.88
CA LYS A 67 -0.27 -5.79 -2.17
C LYS A 67 -0.94 -6.16 -0.84
N ILE A 68 -2.20 -5.79 -0.72
CA ILE A 68 -3.01 -5.98 0.47
C ILE A 68 -4.20 -6.89 0.11
N ILE A 69 -4.44 -7.92 0.92
CA ILE A 69 -5.54 -8.86 0.77
C ILE A 69 -6.57 -8.61 1.87
N LYS A 70 -7.85 -8.59 1.48
CA LYS A 70 -8.95 -8.62 2.44
C LYS A 70 -9.18 -10.07 2.88
N VAL A 71 -8.92 -10.39 4.13
CA VAL A 71 -9.08 -11.76 4.68
C VAL A 71 -10.51 -12.10 5.04
#